data_AF-A0A142XGC8-F1
#
_entry.id   AF-A0A142XGC8-F1
#
_cell.length_a   1.000
_cell.length_b   1.000
_cell.length_c   1.000
_cell.angle_alpha   90.00
_cell.angle_beta   90.00
_cell.angle_gamma   90.00
#
_symmetry.space_group_name_H-M   'P 1'
#
loop_
_entity.id
_entity.type
_entity.pdbx_description
1 polymer ?
#
loop_
_entity_poly.entity_id
_entity_poly.type
_entity_poly.pdbx_seq_one_letter_code
_entity_poly.pdbx_strand_id
1 'polypeptide(L)'
;MPIYLRQSTASQEVPLGYFVSSTDGVTPQTGLTIANTDIKLWANGATTLANKNSGGATHIAGGVYYCVLDATDTATIGPFVIFINVSGALAVRVECVVLAANVFDTLFGTTALSTYAGGAVASVTAGVTVATNNDKTGYSLAANQHVIVDSGTVTTVTNPVDISATSGNALVSATAAATATAVWSATTRTLSAFAFSVTLTSDYDPAKTAAQASELVKVLAAVYDSLTASGNTLTLSNGKTQTVDAAGNRTLA
;
A
#
# COMPACT_ATOMS: atom_id res chain seq x y z
N MET A 1 49.28 14.63 -15.97
CA MET A 1 47.97 14.66 -15.27
C MET A 1 48.18 15.40 -13.96
N PRO A 2 47.35 16.38 -13.61
CA PRO A 2 47.50 17.09 -12.34
C PRO A 2 47.07 16.22 -11.16
N ILE A 3 47.63 16.50 -9.99
CA ILE A 3 47.18 15.91 -8.72
C ILE A 3 45.92 16.65 -8.26
N TYR A 4 44.87 15.93 -7.91
CA TYR A 4 43.65 16.54 -7.37
C TYR A 4 43.78 16.72 -5.86
N LEU A 5 43.50 17.93 -5.40
CA LEU A 5 43.54 18.33 -4.00
C LEU A 5 42.13 18.71 -3.55
N ARG A 6 41.79 18.39 -2.32
CA ARG A 6 40.55 18.80 -1.67
C ARG A 6 40.72 20.21 -1.10
N GLN A 7 39.79 21.11 -1.39
CA GLN A 7 39.82 22.49 -0.88
C GLN A 7 39.89 22.55 0.66
N SER A 8 40.66 23.50 1.18
CA SER A 8 40.73 23.88 2.60
C SER A 8 40.89 22.69 3.54
N THR A 9 41.71 21.70 3.14
CA THR A 9 41.88 20.45 3.87
C THR A 9 43.30 20.33 4.39
N ALA A 10 43.43 20.08 5.68
CA ALA A 10 44.70 19.82 6.33
C ALA A 10 45.26 18.44 5.98
N SER A 11 46.58 18.28 6.08
CA SER A 11 47.27 16.99 6.00
C SER A 11 47.17 16.29 4.64
N GLN A 12 47.21 17.05 3.54
CA GLN A 12 47.22 16.48 2.19
C GLN A 12 48.66 16.23 1.71
N GLU A 13 49.04 14.97 1.59
CA GLU A 13 50.37 14.58 1.12
C GLU A 13 50.49 14.73 -0.41
N VAL A 14 51.49 15.49 -0.86
CA VAL A 14 51.74 15.71 -2.28
C VAL A 14 53.18 15.31 -2.63
N PRO A 15 53.38 14.31 -3.51
CA PRO A 15 54.70 14.01 -4.04
C PRO A 15 55.19 15.16 -4.92
N LEU A 16 56.37 15.69 -4.60
CA LEU A 16 56.93 16.87 -5.25
C LEU A 16 57.69 16.53 -6.55
N GLY A 17 58.03 15.27 -6.78
CA GLY A 17 58.78 14.82 -7.95
C GLY A 17 60.23 14.43 -7.62
N TYR A 18 60.99 14.12 -8.66
CA TYR A 18 62.35 13.61 -8.56
C TYR A 18 63.36 14.76 -8.56
N PHE A 19 64.08 14.92 -7.47
CA PHE A 19 65.15 15.91 -7.35
C PHE A 19 66.45 15.26 -7.83
N VAL A 20 66.94 15.74 -8.96
CA VAL A 20 68.24 15.38 -9.53
C VAL A 20 69.26 16.50 -9.33
N SER A 21 70.53 16.15 -9.35
CA SER A 21 71.64 17.08 -9.21
C SER A 21 71.56 18.16 -10.28
N SER A 22 71.80 19.41 -9.89
CA SER A 22 71.90 20.52 -10.83
C SER A 22 73.16 20.46 -11.70
N THR A 23 74.14 19.60 -11.36
CA THR A 23 75.38 19.42 -12.13
C THR A 23 75.19 18.55 -13.36
N ASP A 24 74.48 17.42 -13.22
CA ASP A 24 74.36 16.41 -14.28
C ASP A 24 72.92 16.17 -14.75
N GLY A 25 71.91 16.67 -14.02
CA GLY A 25 70.49 16.45 -14.33
C GLY A 25 70.04 14.99 -14.22
N VAL A 26 70.83 14.12 -13.60
CA VAL A 26 70.60 12.67 -13.57
C VAL A 26 70.74 12.09 -12.16
N THR A 27 71.76 12.49 -11.40
CA THR A 27 72.06 11.87 -10.10
C THR A 27 71.00 12.26 -9.07
N PRO A 28 70.33 11.30 -8.41
CA PRO A 28 69.29 11.60 -7.42
C PRO A 28 69.88 12.32 -6.19
N GLN A 29 69.20 13.37 -5.72
CA GLN A 29 69.59 14.13 -4.53
C GLN A 29 68.82 13.63 -3.30
N THR A 30 69.45 12.83 -2.43
CA THR A 30 68.77 12.16 -1.30
C THR A 30 68.96 12.83 0.07
N GLY A 31 69.69 13.95 0.14
CA GLY A 31 70.01 14.64 1.39
C GLY A 31 69.65 16.13 1.40
N LEU A 32 68.62 16.52 0.64
CA LEU A 32 68.20 17.92 0.56
C LEU A 32 67.41 18.32 1.79
N THR A 33 67.77 19.47 2.37
CA THR A 33 66.91 20.18 3.31
C THR A 33 66.05 21.14 2.51
N ILE A 34 64.76 20.82 2.34
CA ILE A 34 63.81 21.67 1.62
C ILE A 34 62.86 22.29 2.66
N ALA A 35 63.03 23.59 2.93
CA ALA A 35 62.18 24.32 3.84
C ALA A 35 60.85 24.70 3.19
N ASN A 36 59.86 25.09 4.01
CA ASN A 36 58.58 25.60 3.50
C ASN A 36 58.76 26.84 2.61
N THR A 37 59.80 27.64 2.86
CA THR A 37 60.14 28.82 2.07
C THR A 37 60.71 28.50 0.69
N ASP A 38 61.23 27.29 0.49
CA ASP A 38 61.73 26.81 -0.82
C ASP A 38 60.60 26.28 -1.69
N ILE A 39 59.45 25.95 -1.08
CA ILE A 39 58.24 25.47 -1.73
C ILE A 39 57.35 26.66 -2.04
N LYS A 40 57.31 27.05 -3.31
CA LYS A 40 56.53 28.18 -3.80
C LYS A 40 55.21 27.71 -4.41
N LEU A 41 54.12 28.27 -3.92
CA LEU A 41 52.76 27.96 -4.35
C LEU A 41 52.24 29.06 -5.25
N TRP A 42 51.74 28.67 -6.42
CA TRP A 42 50.91 29.51 -7.25
C TRP A 42 49.48 28.98 -7.20
N ALA A 43 48.62 29.68 -6.46
CA ALA A 43 47.20 29.39 -6.39
C ALA A 43 46.45 30.06 -7.55
N ASN A 44 45.26 29.55 -7.87
CA ASN A 44 44.44 30.07 -8.96
C ASN A 44 44.23 31.60 -8.84
N GLY A 45 44.60 32.33 -9.88
CA GLY A 45 44.48 33.79 -9.94
C GLY A 45 45.54 34.57 -9.15
N ALA A 46 46.54 33.91 -8.56
CA ALA A 46 47.63 34.60 -7.86
C ALA A 46 48.54 35.36 -8.84
N THR A 47 48.95 36.58 -8.47
CA THR A 47 49.92 37.39 -9.23
C THR A 47 51.35 37.22 -8.72
N THR A 48 51.53 36.54 -7.58
CA THR A 48 52.81 36.25 -6.95
C THR A 48 52.84 34.80 -6.47
N LEU A 49 54.04 34.28 -6.24
CA LEU A 49 54.23 32.98 -5.62
C LEU A 49 54.30 33.17 -4.09
N ALA A 50 53.49 32.41 -3.36
CA ALA A 50 53.51 32.40 -1.90
C ALA A 50 54.41 31.28 -1.39
N ASN A 51 54.96 31.43 -0.18
CA ASN A 51 55.57 30.29 0.50
C ASN A 51 54.48 29.32 0.93
N LYS A 52 54.79 28.03 0.96
CA LYS A 52 53.99 27.06 1.68
C LYS A 52 53.83 27.48 3.14
N ASN A 53 52.61 27.37 3.67
CA ASN A 53 52.23 27.91 4.97
C ASN A 53 53.06 27.32 6.13
N SER A 54 53.22 26.00 6.16
CA SER A 54 54.00 25.32 7.20
C SER A 54 54.59 24.00 6.69
N GLY A 55 55.68 23.54 7.34
CA GLY A 55 56.36 22.28 7.05
C GLY A 55 57.18 22.28 5.76
N GLY A 56 58.39 21.72 5.84
CA GLY A 56 59.25 21.48 4.66
C GLY A 56 58.87 20.21 3.89
N ALA A 57 59.70 19.85 2.92
CA ALA A 57 59.57 18.55 2.26
C ALA A 57 60.34 17.46 3.02
N THR A 58 59.85 16.23 2.93
CA THR A 58 60.47 15.03 3.52
C THR A 58 60.85 14.05 2.41
N HIS A 59 62.04 13.47 2.52
CA HIS A 59 62.53 12.48 1.56
C HIS A 59 61.75 11.16 1.69
N ILE A 60 61.36 10.58 0.56
CA ILE A 60 60.74 9.26 0.47
C ILE A 60 61.80 8.21 0.12
N ALA A 61 62.35 8.30 -1.10
CA ALA A 61 63.35 7.39 -1.64
C ALA A 61 63.95 7.96 -2.93
N GLY A 62 65.25 7.72 -3.18
CA GLY A 62 65.93 8.04 -4.43
C GLY A 62 65.58 9.40 -5.02
N GLY A 63 65.84 10.52 -4.33
CA GLY A 63 65.51 11.85 -4.83
C GLY A 63 64.02 12.24 -4.85
N VAL A 64 63.08 11.35 -4.54
CA VAL A 64 61.66 11.70 -4.41
C VAL A 64 61.38 12.27 -3.02
N TYR A 65 60.71 13.42 -2.98
CA TYR A 65 60.26 14.06 -1.74
C TYR A 65 58.74 14.29 -1.79
N TYR A 66 58.12 14.42 -0.63
CA TYR A 66 56.74 14.90 -0.49
C TYR A 66 56.69 16.11 0.43
N CYS A 67 55.63 16.90 0.31
CA CYS A 67 55.23 17.84 1.36
C CYS A 67 53.79 17.57 1.78
N VAL A 68 53.41 18.12 2.93
CA VAL A 68 52.05 18.00 3.48
C VAL A 68 51.37 19.36 3.39
N LEU A 69 50.47 19.56 2.43
CA LEU A 69 49.68 20.78 2.30
C LEU A 69 48.62 20.88 3.39
N ASP A 70 48.32 22.11 3.80
CA ASP A 70 47.27 22.39 4.78
C ASP A 70 46.07 23.14 4.19
N ALA A 71 45.13 23.51 5.08
CA ALA A 71 43.92 24.21 4.69
C ALA A 71 44.19 25.62 4.14
N THR A 72 45.26 26.29 4.57
CA THR A 72 45.65 27.61 4.06
C THR A 72 46.25 27.48 2.67
N ASP A 73 47.11 26.48 2.46
CA ASP A 73 47.72 26.20 1.15
C ASP A 73 46.66 25.91 0.08
N THR A 74 45.59 25.22 0.44
CA THR A 74 44.55 24.70 -0.49
C THR A 74 43.23 25.46 -0.43
N ALA A 75 43.21 26.70 0.07
CA ALA A 75 41.99 27.48 0.26
C ALA A 75 41.28 27.86 -1.05
N THR A 76 42.03 28.06 -2.14
CA THR A 76 41.52 28.59 -3.41
C THR A 76 41.28 27.47 -4.43
N ILE A 77 40.04 27.34 -4.91
CA ILE A 77 39.65 26.37 -5.96
C ILE A 77 40.27 26.77 -7.31
N GLY A 78 40.74 25.77 -8.05
CA GLY A 78 41.19 25.88 -9.44
C GLY A 78 42.61 25.36 -9.65
N PRO A 79 43.26 25.75 -10.76
CA PRO A 79 44.64 25.40 -11.05
C PRO A 79 45.59 25.79 -9.91
N PHE A 80 46.50 24.89 -9.56
CA PHE A 80 47.47 25.10 -8.49
C PHE A 80 48.82 24.52 -8.92
N VAL A 81 49.89 25.29 -8.79
CA VAL A 81 51.23 24.83 -9.23
C VAL A 81 52.23 25.03 -8.10
N ILE A 82 53.02 24.00 -7.84
CA ILE A 82 54.11 24.03 -6.87
C ILE A 82 55.41 24.16 -7.64
N PHE A 83 56.25 25.11 -7.24
CA PHE A 83 57.61 25.29 -7.74
C PHE A 83 58.58 25.13 -6.57
N ILE A 84 59.62 24.32 -6.77
CA ILE A 84 60.71 24.18 -5.79
C ILE A 84 62.03 24.45 -6.51
N ASN A 85 62.85 25.30 -5.90
CA ASN A 85 64.23 25.49 -6.31
C ASN A 85 65.09 25.52 -5.05
N VAL A 86 65.99 24.56 -4.93
CA VAL A 86 66.90 24.39 -3.80
C VAL A 86 68.31 24.16 -4.33
N SER A 87 69.31 24.67 -3.61
CA SER A 87 70.70 24.49 -4.00
C SER A 87 71.08 23.01 -4.12
N GLY A 88 71.86 22.67 -5.13
CA GLY A 88 72.29 21.30 -5.41
C GLY A 88 71.31 20.46 -6.22
N ALA A 89 70.09 20.94 -6.48
CA ALA A 89 69.10 20.23 -7.30
C ALA A 89 68.57 21.07 -8.45
N LEU A 90 68.13 20.41 -9.52
CA LEU A 90 67.39 21.07 -10.60
C LEU A 90 66.00 21.48 -10.09
N ALA A 91 65.48 22.60 -10.59
CA ALA A 91 64.17 23.09 -10.20
C ALA A 91 63.06 22.10 -10.58
N VAL A 92 62.11 21.91 -9.68
CA VAL A 92 61.00 20.96 -9.85
C VAL A 92 59.68 21.72 -9.88
N ARG A 93 58.77 21.27 -10.74
CA ARG A 93 57.43 21.83 -10.92
C ARG A 93 56.38 20.73 -10.84
N VAL A 94 55.37 20.91 -10.00
CA VAL A 94 54.23 19.99 -9.87
C VAL A 94 52.94 20.70 -10.19
N GLU A 95 52.15 20.09 -11.06
CA GLU A 95 50.82 20.57 -11.41
C GLU A 95 49.77 19.87 -10.56
N CYS A 96 48.93 20.67 -9.91
CA CYS A 96 47.78 20.21 -9.15
C CYS A 96 46.54 20.98 -9.56
N VAL A 97 45.38 20.52 -9.07
CA VAL A 97 44.11 21.24 -9.15
C VAL A 97 43.42 21.11 -7.80
N VAL A 98 43.07 22.24 -7.20
CA VAL A 98 42.23 22.26 -6.01
C VAL A 98 40.78 22.19 -6.45
N LEU A 99 40.09 21.14 -6.04
CA LEU A 99 38.67 20.93 -6.28
C LEU A 99 37.87 21.37 -5.05
N ALA A 100 36.66 21.89 -5.28
CA ALA A 100 35.71 22.11 -4.20
C ALA A 100 35.52 20.81 -3.40
N ALA A 101 35.41 20.92 -2.08
CA ALA A 101 35.41 19.75 -1.19
C ALA A 101 34.34 18.71 -1.57
N ASN A 102 33.12 19.16 -1.88
CA ASN A 102 32.02 18.30 -2.33
C ASN A 102 32.31 17.58 -3.66
N VAL A 103 32.99 18.24 -4.60
CA VAL A 103 33.39 17.64 -5.88
C VAL A 103 34.44 16.57 -5.65
N PHE A 104 35.45 16.87 -4.83
CA PHE A 104 36.48 15.90 -4.45
C PHE A 104 35.85 14.67 -3.78
N ASP A 105 34.95 14.87 -2.82
CA ASP A 105 34.29 13.80 -2.07
C ASP A 105 33.37 12.94 -2.97
N THR A 106 32.82 13.51 -4.05
CA THR A 106 32.04 12.79 -5.07
C THR A 106 32.92 11.96 -6.01
N LEU A 107 34.19 12.34 -6.19
CA LEU A 107 35.12 11.65 -7.09
C LEU A 107 35.94 10.57 -6.36
N PHE A 108 36.37 10.85 -5.14
CA PHE A 108 37.36 10.05 -4.41
C PHE A 108 36.92 9.67 -2.99
N GLY A 109 35.86 10.30 -2.47
CA GLY A 109 35.39 10.08 -1.10
C GLY A 109 34.51 8.84 -0.95
N THR A 110 34.01 8.62 0.26
CA THR A 110 33.07 7.51 0.56
C THR A 110 31.69 7.71 -0.08
N THR A 111 31.39 8.94 -0.50
CA THR A 111 30.19 9.31 -1.27
C THR A 111 30.42 9.25 -2.77
N ALA A 112 31.53 8.66 -3.23
CA ALA A 112 31.80 8.56 -4.64
C ALA A 112 30.69 7.79 -5.38
N LEU A 113 30.39 8.23 -6.60
CA LEU A 113 29.35 7.60 -7.41
C LEU A 113 29.69 6.12 -7.63
N SER A 114 28.70 5.25 -7.42
CA SER A 114 28.83 3.83 -7.74
C SER A 114 29.09 3.67 -9.23
N THR A 115 30.11 2.88 -9.58
CA THR A 115 30.38 2.46 -10.97
C THR A 115 29.44 1.35 -11.44
N TYR A 116 28.51 0.91 -10.58
CA TYR A 116 27.50 -0.07 -10.93
C TYR A 116 26.46 0.54 -11.88
N ALA A 117 26.28 -0.06 -13.05
CA ALA A 117 25.38 0.41 -14.11
C ALA A 117 23.87 0.37 -13.74
N GLY A 118 23.51 0.03 -12.51
CA GLY A 118 22.13 -0.10 -12.02
C GLY A 118 21.53 1.13 -11.32
N GLY A 119 22.23 2.26 -11.30
CA GLY A 119 21.75 3.51 -10.67
C GLY A 119 22.16 3.69 -9.20
N ALA A 120 21.83 4.85 -8.63
CA ALA A 120 22.34 5.35 -7.33
C ALA A 120 21.97 4.51 -6.08
N VAL A 121 21.27 3.39 -6.25
CA VAL A 121 20.86 2.53 -5.14
C VAL A 121 21.88 1.40 -5.00
N ALA A 122 22.91 1.62 -4.18
CA ALA A 122 23.98 0.64 -3.94
C ALA A 122 23.46 -0.69 -3.36
N SER A 123 22.33 -0.67 -2.65
CA SER A 123 21.50 -1.83 -2.31
C SER A 123 20.21 -1.34 -1.67
N VAL A 124 19.10 -2.05 -1.90
CA VAL A 124 17.92 -1.91 -1.05
C VAL A 124 17.94 -3.06 -0.05
N THR A 125 18.39 -2.77 1.17
CA THR A 125 18.51 -3.78 2.24
C THR A 125 17.24 -3.88 3.10
N ALA A 126 16.29 -2.95 2.92
CA ALA A 126 15.01 -2.89 3.61
C ALA A 126 13.84 -2.95 2.62
N GLY A 127 12.61 -3.16 3.10
CA GLY A 127 11.43 -3.09 2.22
C GLY A 127 11.26 -1.69 1.61
N VAL A 128 11.01 -1.62 0.29
CA VAL A 128 10.64 -0.38 -0.39
C VAL A 128 9.12 -0.24 -0.36
N THR A 129 8.61 0.87 0.15
CA THR A 129 7.22 1.26 -0.03
C THR A 129 7.08 1.97 -1.38
N VAL A 130 6.43 1.32 -2.34
CA VAL A 130 6.14 1.91 -3.66
C VAL A 130 4.79 2.62 -3.58
N ALA A 131 4.76 3.95 -3.75
CA ALA A 131 3.52 4.73 -3.72
C ALA A 131 2.62 4.46 -4.93
N THR A 132 3.21 4.40 -6.13
CA THR A 132 2.49 4.08 -7.37
C THR A 132 3.36 3.16 -8.22
N ASN A 133 2.90 1.91 -8.46
CA ASN A 133 3.54 1.03 -9.44
C ASN A 133 2.78 1.10 -10.79
N ASN A 134 3.39 1.79 -11.75
CA ASN A 134 2.82 1.98 -13.08
C ASN A 134 3.16 0.82 -14.04
N ASP A 135 4.10 -0.05 -13.68
CA ASP A 135 4.44 -1.27 -14.43
C ASP A 135 3.98 -2.49 -13.65
N LYS A 136 2.82 -3.02 -14.01
CA LYS A 136 2.24 -4.22 -13.40
C LYS A 136 2.68 -5.50 -14.12
N THR A 137 3.46 -5.36 -15.19
CA THR A 137 3.89 -6.48 -16.02
C THR A 137 5.03 -7.21 -15.30
N GLY A 138 4.76 -8.42 -14.79
CA GLY A 138 5.77 -9.27 -14.15
C GLY A 138 5.84 -9.20 -12.62
N TYR A 139 5.03 -8.37 -11.95
CA TYR A 139 4.88 -8.41 -10.49
C TYR A 139 3.69 -9.29 -10.09
N SER A 140 3.97 -10.39 -9.38
CA SER A 140 2.96 -11.19 -8.69
C SER A 140 3.08 -10.94 -7.20
N LEU A 141 1.99 -10.55 -6.53
CA LEU A 141 1.96 -10.57 -5.06
C LEU A 141 1.99 -12.04 -4.63
N ALA A 142 2.79 -12.35 -3.61
CA ALA A 142 2.86 -13.70 -3.04
C ALA A 142 1.46 -14.25 -2.77
N ALA A 143 1.27 -15.54 -3.00
CA ALA A 143 0.01 -16.22 -2.78
C ALA A 143 -0.55 -15.86 -1.39
N ASN A 144 -1.84 -15.53 -1.32
CA ASN A 144 -2.61 -15.18 -0.12
C ASN A 144 -2.73 -13.67 0.24
N GLN A 145 -2.22 -12.74 -0.57
CA GLN A 145 -2.44 -11.29 -0.38
C GLN A 145 -3.56 -10.67 -1.23
N HIS A 146 -4.45 -11.50 -1.79
CA HIS A 146 -5.67 -10.99 -2.42
C HIS A 146 -6.70 -10.66 -1.33
N VAL A 147 -6.46 -9.61 -0.54
CA VAL A 147 -7.57 -8.95 0.14
C VAL A 147 -8.29 -8.18 -0.96
N ILE A 148 -9.49 -8.64 -1.32
CA ILE A 148 -10.41 -7.91 -2.19
C ILE A 148 -10.77 -6.62 -1.45
N VAL A 149 -9.98 -5.55 -1.63
CA VAL A 149 -10.27 -4.19 -1.16
C VAL A 149 -10.64 -3.32 -2.36
N ASP A 150 -11.37 -3.88 -3.32
CA ASP A 150 -12.07 -3.07 -4.31
C ASP A 150 -13.56 -3.40 -4.19
N SER A 151 -14.40 -2.38 -4.09
CA SER A 151 -15.86 -2.50 -4.03
C SER A 151 -16.46 -2.92 -5.37
N GLY A 152 -15.74 -3.75 -6.13
CA GLY A 152 -16.12 -4.30 -7.42
C GLY A 152 -16.77 -5.67 -7.28
N THR A 153 -17.79 -5.91 -8.09
CA THR A 153 -18.47 -7.20 -8.19
C THR A 153 -17.47 -8.28 -8.64
N VAL A 154 -17.29 -9.33 -7.84
CA VAL A 154 -16.54 -10.51 -8.26
C VAL A 154 -17.33 -11.21 -9.36
N THR A 155 -16.92 -11.04 -10.62
CA THR A 155 -17.61 -11.57 -11.80
C THR A 155 -17.26 -13.02 -12.12
N THR A 156 -16.15 -13.56 -11.59
CA THR A 156 -15.80 -14.97 -11.79
C THR A 156 -14.93 -15.48 -10.64
N VAL A 157 -15.43 -16.50 -9.93
CA VAL A 157 -14.62 -17.33 -9.04
C VAL A 157 -14.34 -18.63 -9.79
N THR A 158 -13.09 -18.83 -10.21
CA THR A 158 -12.67 -20.11 -10.80
C THR A 158 -12.32 -21.05 -9.65
N ASN A 159 -12.95 -22.22 -9.61
CA ASN A 159 -12.89 -23.20 -8.50
C ASN A 159 -13.53 -22.72 -7.18
N PRO A 160 -14.86 -22.54 -7.13
CA PRO A 160 -15.53 -22.36 -5.85
C PRO A 160 -15.28 -23.60 -4.98
N VAL A 161 -14.59 -23.42 -3.86
CA VAL A 161 -14.64 -24.39 -2.76
C VAL A 161 -16.08 -24.39 -2.28
N ASP A 162 -16.67 -25.57 -2.12
CA ASP A 162 -17.98 -25.71 -1.48
C ASP A 162 -17.92 -24.97 -0.13
N ILE A 163 -18.59 -23.82 -0.02
CA ILE A 163 -18.72 -23.08 1.23
C ILE A 163 -19.81 -23.80 2.04
N SER A 164 -19.60 -25.09 2.32
CA SER A 164 -20.52 -25.92 3.08
C SER A 164 -20.40 -25.53 4.56
N ALA A 165 -21.29 -24.64 4.98
CA ALA A 165 -21.79 -24.41 6.35
C ALA A 165 -20.81 -24.20 7.52
N THR A 166 -19.50 -24.30 7.35
CA THR A 166 -18.55 -24.39 8.48
C THR A 166 -17.72 -23.12 8.67
N SER A 167 -17.88 -22.11 7.82
CA SER A 167 -17.27 -20.80 8.01
C SER A 167 -18.36 -19.73 7.98
N GLY A 168 -18.64 -19.15 9.15
CA GLY A 168 -19.62 -18.09 9.37
C GLY A 168 -19.33 -16.82 8.57
N ASN A 169 -19.53 -16.89 7.26
CA ASN A 169 -19.28 -15.83 6.30
C ASN A 169 -20.57 -15.06 6.03
N ALA A 170 -20.50 -13.73 6.13
CA ALA A 170 -21.61 -12.78 5.95
C ALA A 170 -22.31 -12.88 4.58
N LEU A 171 -21.68 -13.51 3.58
CA LEU A 171 -22.31 -13.82 2.29
C LEU A 171 -23.50 -14.79 2.41
N VAL A 172 -23.48 -15.70 3.40
CA VAL A 172 -24.61 -16.61 3.68
C VAL A 172 -25.79 -15.84 4.27
N SER A 173 -25.53 -14.76 5.02
CA SER A 173 -26.60 -13.92 5.59
C SER A 173 -27.44 -13.22 4.52
N ALA A 174 -26.89 -12.94 3.33
CA ALA A 174 -27.67 -12.37 2.22
C ALA A 174 -28.63 -13.40 1.59
N THR A 175 -28.24 -14.68 1.53
CA THR A 175 -29.11 -15.78 1.06
C THR A 175 -30.11 -16.21 2.15
N ALA A 176 -29.74 -16.07 3.42
CA ALA A 176 -30.64 -16.28 4.57
C ALA A 176 -31.58 -15.09 4.85
N ALA A 177 -31.34 -13.92 4.23
CA ALA A 177 -32.18 -12.73 4.34
C ALA A 177 -33.34 -12.69 3.32
N ALA A 178 -33.77 -13.83 2.79
CA ALA A 178 -35.12 -13.94 2.25
C ALA A 178 -36.11 -13.79 3.42
N THR A 179 -36.42 -12.55 3.78
CA THR A 179 -37.42 -12.23 4.81
C THR A 179 -38.74 -12.92 4.47
N ALA A 180 -39.52 -13.27 5.50
CA ALA A 180 -40.84 -13.86 5.30
C ALA A 180 -41.65 -13.07 4.26
N THR A 181 -41.53 -11.74 4.21
CA THR A 181 -42.16 -10.89 3.19
C THR A 181 -41.76 -11.23 1.75
N ALA A 182 -40.47 -11.44 1.47
CA ALA A 182 -39.98 -11.83 0.14
C ALA A 182 -40.44 -13.24 -0.22
N VAL A 183 -40.56 -14.12 0.78
CA VAL A 183 -41.18 -15.42 0.60
C VAL A 183 -42.68 -15.22 0.30
N TRP A 184 -43.45 -14.51 1.12
CA TRP A 184 -44.92 -14.37 1.08
C TRP A 184 -45.50 -13.51 -0.06
N SER A 185 -44.68 -12.78 -0.82
CA SER A 185 -45.14 -11.96 -1.97
C SER A 185 -45.30 -12.73 -3.30
N ALA A 186 -44.75 -13.95 -3.42
CA ALA A 186 -44.88 -14.75 -4.63
C ALA A 186 -46.32 -15.31 -4.82
N THR A 187 -46.92 -15.04 -5.98
CA THR A 187 -48.28 -15.47 -6.39
C THR A 187 -48.44 -16.98 -6.52
N THR A 188 -47.38 -17.68 -6.95
CA THR A 188 -47.37 -19.14 -7.08
C THR A 188 -46.11 -19.69 -6.41
N ARG A 189 -46.26 -20.74 -5.60
CA ARG A 189 -45.17 -21.37 -4.85
C ARG A 189 -45.16 -22.86 -5.15
N THR A 190 -44.00 -23.38 -5.51
CA THR A 190 -43.78 -24.82 -5.61
C THR A 190 -42.84 -25.23 -4.48
N LEU A 191 -43.37 -25.84 -3.42
CA LEU A 191 -42.55 -26.45 -2.38
C LEU A 191 -42.18 -27.85 -2.88
N SER A 192 -40.96 -28.01 -3.43
CA SER A 192 -40.55 -29.22 -4.14
C SER A 192 -39.88 -30.28 -3.28
N ALA A 193 -39.75 -30.09 -1.97
CA ALA A 193 -39.23 -31.13 -1.09
C ALA A 193 -39.67 -30.88 0.36
N PHE A 194 -40.45 -31.81 0.91
CA PHE A 194 -40.59 -31.94 2.35
C PHE A 194 -39.91 -33.24 2.77
N ALA A 195 -39.09 -33.19 3.83
CA ALA A 195 -38.55 -34.40 4.46
C ALA A 195 -39.60 -35.14 5.33
N PHE A 196 -40.84 -34.63 5.34
CA PHE A 196 -42.00 -35.18 6.02
C PHE A 196 -43.24 -34.99 5.15
N SER A 197 -44.28 -35.81 5.33
CA SER A 197 -45.52 -35.64 4.58
C SER A 197 -46.28 -34.40 5.04
N VAL A 198 -46.59 -33.49 4.12
CA VAL A 198 -47.57 -32.43 4.38
C VAL A 198 -48.97 -33.01 4.15
N THR A 199 -49.68 -33.25 5.24
CA THR A 199 -51.10 -33.58 5.21
C THR A 199 -51.89 -32.28 5.31
N LEU A 200 -52.70 -31.98 4.30
CA LEU A 200 -53.74 -30.96 4.44
C LEU A 200 -54.75 -31.49 5.46
N THR A 201 -54.79 -30.91 6.66
CA THR A 201 -55.83 -31.25 7.65
C THR A 201 -57.19 -30.91 7.05
N SER A 202 -58.15 -31.81 7.27
CA SER A 202 -59.48 -31.93 6.64
C SER A 202 -60.48 -30.78 6.82
N ASP A 203 -60.02 -29.56 7.10
CA ASP A 203 -60.90 -28.43 7.42
C ASP A 203 -61.40 -27.68 6.18
N TYR A 204 -61.00 -28.11 4.98
CA TYR A 204 -61.62 -27.68 3.73
C TYR A 204 -62.30 -28.86 3.02
N ASP A 205 -63.60 -29.01 3.25
CA ASP A 205 -64.48 -29.94 2.53
C ASP A 205 -65.62 -29.17 1.87
N PRO A 206 -65.57 -28.94 0.54
CA PRO A 206 -66.60 -28.17 -0.17
C PRO A 206 -67.98 -28.83 -0.12
N ALA A 207 -68.09 -30.14 0.17
CA ALA A 207 -69.37 -30.84 0.28
C ALA A 207 -70.11 -30.53 1.60
N LYS A 208 -69.39 -30.20 2.68
CA LYS A 208 -69.99 -29.85 3.98
C LYS A 208 -70.67 -28.49 3.96
N THR A 209 -70.12 -27.52 3.23
CA THR A 209 -70.70 -26.18 3.07
C THR A 209 -72.05 -26.22 2.33
N ALA A 210 -72.18 -27.12 1.35
CA ALA A 210 -73.42 -27.32 0.60
C ALA A 210 -74.53 -27.98 1.43
N ALA A 211 -74.17 -28.96 2.28
CA ALA A 211 -75.12 -29.65 3.15
C ALA A 211 -75.68 -28.76 4.27
N GLN A 212 -74.85 -27.90 4.88
CA GLN A 212 -75.27 -26.97 5.92
C GLN A 212 -76.18 -25.86 5.40
N ALA A 213 -75.98 -25.40 4.16
CA ALA A 213 -76.87 -24.43 3.52
C ALA A 213 -78.27 -25.01 3.24
N SER A 214 -78.37 -26.30 2.88
CA SER A 214 -79.65 -26.97 2.63
C SER A 214 -80.50 -27.16 3.89
N GLU A 215 -79.86 -27.48 5.02
CA GLU A 215 -80.55 -27.64 6.31
C GLU A 215 -81.05 -26.31 6.88
N LEU A 216 -80.30 -25.21 6.68
CA LEU A 216 -80.73 -23.86 7.10
C LEU A 216 -81.99 -23.39 6.35
N VAL A 217 -82.14 -23.77 5.08
CA VAL A 217 -83.30 -23.43 4.24
C VAL A 217 -84.56 -24.20 4.67
N LYS A 218 -84.43 -25.45 5.16
CA LYS A 218 -85.58 -26.24 5.66
C LYS A 218 -86.10 -25.72 7.00
N VAL A 219 -85.22 -25.25 7.88
CA VAL A 219 -85.61 -24.67 9.17
C VAL A 219 -86.33 -23.33 8.98
N LEU A 220 -85.89 -22.49 8.03
CA LEU A 220 -86.57 -21.23 7.73
C LEU A 220 -87.94 -21.43 7.05
N ALA A 221 -88.07 -22.40 6.15
CA ALA A 221 -89.33 -22.69 5.46
C ALA A 221 -90.40 -23.31 6.37
N ALA A 222 -90.02 -24.10 7.39
CA ALA A 222 -90.96 -24.72 8.32
C ALA A 222 -91.49 -23.77 9.41
N VAL A 223 -90.81 -22.64 9.66
CA VAL A 223 -91.14 -21.73 10.77
C VAL A 223 -91.95 -20.50 10.33
N TYR A 224 -91.93 -20.10 9.05
CA TYR A 224 -92.42 -18.77 8.67
C TYR A 224 -93.48 -18.66 7.56
N ASP A 225 -93.88 -19.74 6.87
CA ASP A 225 -94.87 -19.60 5.81
C ASP A 225 -96.31 -19.90 6.29
N SER A 226 -97.14 -18.85 6.28
CA SER A 226 -98.60 -18.80 6.57
C SER A 226 -99.10 -18.62 8.01
N LEU A 227 -98.37 -17.93 8.89
CA LEU A 227 -98.90 -17.49 10.20
C LEU A 227 -99.57 -16.11 10.09
N THR A 228 -100.90 -16.09 9.98
CA THR A 228 -101.69 -14.86 10.13
C THR A 228 -101.92 -14.61 11.62
N ALA A 229 -101.18 -13.68 12.23
CA ALA A 229 -101.41 -13.30 13.62
C ALA A 229 -102.59 -12.32 13.72
N SER A 230 -103.59 -12.64 14.54
CA SER A 230 -104.64 -11.70 14.95
C SER A 230 -104.67 -11.65 16.48
N GLY A 231 -104.18 -10.54 17.03
CA GLY A 231 -103.96 -10.39 18.47
C GLY A 231 -103.03 -11.47 19.03
N ASN A 232 -103.44 -12.11 20.12
CA ASN A 232 -102.66 -13.12 20.84
C ASN A 232 -102.84 -14.57 20.31
N THR A 233 -103.44 -14.74 19.13
CA THR A 233 -103.67 -16.07 18.53
C THR A 233 -102.88 -16.26 17.24
N LEU A 234 -102.13 -17.36 17.19
CA LEU A 234 -101.41 -17.85 16.02
C LEU A 234 -102.16 -19.05 15.43
N THR A 235 -102.58 -18.94 14.17
CA THR A 235 -103.17 -20.07 13.43
C THR A 235 -102.08 -20.76 12.63
N LEU A 236 -101.92 -22.07 12.86
CA LEU A 236 -101.01 -22.91 12.11
C LEU A 236 -101.64 -23.32 10.77
N SER A 237 -100.83 -23.66 9.78
CA SER A 237 -101.28 -24.11 8.46
C SER A 237 -102.18 -25.36 8.49
N ASN A 238 -102.18 -26.11 9.59
CA ASN A 238 -103.07 -27.25 9.81
C ASN A 238 -104.43 -26.89 10.47
N GLY A 239 -104.73 -25.59 10.61
CA GLY A 239 -105.98 -25.10 11.18
C GLY A 239 -106.05 -25.09 12.71
N LYS A 240 -105.05 -25.64 13.40
CA LYS A 240 -104.96 -25.53 14.86
C LYS A 240 -104.56 -24.12 15.28
N THR A 241 -105.07 -23.67 16.41
CA THR A 241 -104.74 -22.36 16.95
C THR A 241 -103.93 -22.49 18.22
N GLN A 242 -102.95 -21.60 18.37
CA GLN A 242 -102.26 -21.38 19.63
C GLN A 242 -102.57 -20.00 20.15
N THR A 243 -103.17 -19.93 21.32
CA THR A 243 -103.43 -18.68 22.01
C THR A 243 -102.45 -18.52 23.16
N VAL A 244 -101.92 -17.32 23.33
CA VAL A 244 -101.05 -16.95 24.45
C VAL A 244 -101.84 -16.09 25.42
N ASP A 245 -102.02 -16.55 26.65
CA ASP A 245 -102.70 -15.77 27.68
C ASP A 245 -101.81 -14.61 28.19
N ALA A 246 -102.38 -13.73 29.02
CA ALA A 246 -101.65 -12.59 29.58
C ALA A 246 -100.49 -12.97 30.52
N ALA A 247 -100.43 -14.24 30.97
CA ALA A 247 -99.33 -14.78 31.77
C ALA A 247 -98.25 -15.46 30.89
N GLY A 248 -98.41 -15.47 29.57
CA GLY A 248 -97.47 -16.07 28.62
C GLY A 248 -97.64 -17.58 28.42
N ASN A 249 -98.68 -18.20 28.99
CA ASN A 249 -98.93 -19.63 28.80
C ASN A 249 -99.54 -19.86 27.42
N ARG A 250 -99.11 -20.93 26.75
CA ARG A 250 -99.55 -21.27 25.40
C ARG A 250 -100.49 -22.47 25.46
N THR A 251 -101.70 -22.29 24.95
CA THR A 251 -102.69 -23.38 24.85
C THR A 251 -102.91 -23.72 23.38
N LEU A 252 -102.87 -25.02 23.05
CA LEU A 252 -103.27 -25.52 21.72
C LEU A 252 -104.75 -25.89 21.73
N ALA A 253 -105.49 -25.39 20.74
CA ALA A 253 -106.84 -25.83 20.39
C ALA A 253 -106.85 -26.43 18.98
#